data_AF-U5CM72-F1
#
_entry.id   AF-U5CM72-F1
#
_cell.length_a   1.000
_cell.length_b   1.000
_cell.length_c   1.000
_cell.angle_alpha   90.00
_cell.angle_beta   90.00
_cell.angle_gamma   90.00
#
_symmetry.space_group_name_H-M   'P 1'
#
loop_
_entity.id
_entity.type
_entity.pdbx_description
1 polymer ?
#
loop_
_entity_poly.entity_id
_entity_poly.type
_entity_poly.pdbx_seq_one_letter_code
_entity_poly.pdbx_strand_id
1 'polypeptide(L)'
;MGSSCVMLPSSLSRICPSFGLKKQVELRKVSIVECSSRPQKKATSHHMKTRPRKRQAWDIKRGPTVYPPLPPLPPDWSLDPSTPVQLEQQQTPKMDE
;
A
#
# COMPACT_ATOMS: atom_id res chain seq x y z
N MET A 1 -12.80 2.82 -48.47
CA MET A 1 -11.70 2.37 -47.60
C MET A 1 -10.44 3.09 -48.08
N GLY A 2 -9.68 3.71 -47.18
CA GLY A 2 -8.53 4.60 -47.47
C GLY A 2 -8.71 5.92 -46.70
N SER A 3 -8.30 6.00 -45.44
CA SER A 3 -6.92 6.19 -44.93
C SER A 3 -6.38 7.59 -45.24
N SER A 4 -6.26 8.44 -44.23
CA SER A 4 -4.95 8.80 -43.66
C SER A 4 -5.08 9.84 -42.54
N CYS A 5 -4.19 9.62 -41.56
CA CYS A 5 -3.95 10.35 -40.32
C CYS A 5 -2.97 11.52 -40.56
N VAL A 6 -2.67 12.26 -39.48
CA VAL A 6 -1.53 13.15 -39.18
C VAL A 6 -1.66 14.64 -39.57
N MET A 7 -1.27 15.66 -38.78
CA MET A 7 -0.67 15.81 -37.43
C MET A 7 -0.57 17.33 -37.06
N LEU A 8 -0.61 17.63 -35.74
CA LEU A 8 0.10 18.72 -34.98
C LEU A 8 -0.32 20.20 -35.12
N PRO A 9 0.06 21.13 -34.18
CA PRO A 9 0.83 21.01 -32.91
C PRO A 9 0.09 21.60 -31.67
N SER A 10 0.31 21.15 -30.42
CA SER A 10 1.42 21.44 -29.50
C SER A 10 1.66 22.92 -29.13
N SER A 11 1.41 23.21 -27.85
CA SER A 11 2.21 24.07 -26.95
C SER A 11 1.68 25.46 -26.54
N LEU A 12 1.88 25.71 -25.24
CA LEU A 12 1.99 27.01 -24.53
C LEU A 12 0.68 27.71 -24.14
N SER A 13 0.25 27.51 -22.89
CA SER A 13 0.60 28.47 -21.83
C SER A 13 0.01 28.07 -20.47
N ARG A 14 0.88 28.09 -19.46
CA ARG A 14 0.51 28.19 -18.05
C ARG A 14 -0.05 29.60 -17.84
N ILE A 15 -1.22 29.75 -17.23
CA ILE A 15 -1.53 30.83 -16.27
C ILE A 15 -2.61 30.29 -15.30
N CYS A 16 -2.22 29.98 -14.08
CA CYS A 16 -3.04 30.27 -12.90
C CYS A 16 -2.51 31.61 -12.32
N PRO A 17 -3.15 32.22 -11.32
CA PRO A 17 -4.54 32.65 -11.18
C PRO A 17 -4.60 34.14 -10.79
N SER A 18 -5.65 34.88 -11.16
CA SER A 18 -5.83 36.21 -10.56
C SER A 18 -7.25 36.77 -10.64
N PHE A 19 -7.75 37.14 -9.45
CA PHE A 19 -8.62 38.28 -9.17
C PHE A 19 -10.13 38.15 -9.44
N GLY A 20 -10.85 37.83 -8.35
CA GLY A 20 -11.66 38.86 -7.70
C GLY A 20 -13.07 39.11 -8.24
N LEU A 21 -14.04 38.31 -7.78
CA LEU A 21 -15.42 38.76 -7.63
C LEU A 21 -15.75 38.87 -6.14
N LYS A 22 -15.56 40.08 -5.61
CA LYS A 22 -16.05 40.47 -4.29
C LYS A 22 -17.59 40.48 -4.35
N LYS A 23 -18.24 39.43 -3.85
CA LYS A 23 -19.67 39.50 -3.54
C LYS A 23 -19.80 39.89 -2.07
N GLN A 24 -20.17 41.15 -1.85
CA GLN A 24 -20.64 41.68 -0.57
C GLN A 24 -21.67 40.72 0.03
N VAL A 25 -21.31 40.01 1.09
CA VAL A 25 -22.28 39.25 1.88
C VAL A 25 -22.69 40.16 3.01
N GLU A 26 -23.75 40.90 2.72
CA GLU A 26 -24.45 41.74 3.66
C GLU A 26 -24.94 40.92 4.85
N LEU A 27 -24.69 41.49 6.02
CA LEU A 27 -24.82 40.89 7.34
C LEU A 27 -26.29 40.80 7.75
N ARG A 28 -27.05 39.94 7.07
CA ARG A 28 -28.36 39.51 7.56
C ARG A 28 -28.12 38.47 8.64
N LYS A 29 -28.43 38.83 9.89
CA LYS A 29 -28.63 37.89 10.99
C LYS A 29 -29.79 36.96 10.62
N VAL A 30 -29.47 35.94 9.83
CA VAL A 30 -30.29 34.74 9.69
C VAL A 30 -30.03 33.97 10.98
N SER A 31 -31.04 33.85 11.83
CA SER A 31 -31.06 32.79 12.83
C SER A 31 -30.68 31.50 12.11
N ILE A 32 -29.52 30.92 12.42
CA ILE A 32 -29.12 29.61 11.94
C ILE A 32 -30.09 28.62 12.57
N VAL A 33 -31.26 28.51 11.94
CA VAL A 33 -32.06 27.31 12.02
C VAL A 33 -31.27 26.34 11.16
N GLU A 34 -30.33 25.62 11.77
CA GLU A 34 -29.68 24.47 11.13
C GLU A 34 -30.73 23.37 11.00
N CYS A 35 -31.67 23.58 10.07
CA CYS A 35 -32.42 22.49 9.49
C CYS A 35 -31.38 21.43 9.09
N SER A 36 -31.57 20.19 9.54
CA SER A 36 -30.66 19.03 9.47
C SER A 36 -30.26 18.59 8.05
N SER A 37 -29.87 19.54 7.21
CA SER A 37 -29.64 19.44 5.77
C SER A 37 -28.40 18.61 5.42
N ARG A 38 -27.57 18.25 6.42
CA ARG A 38 -26.37 17.42 6.25
C ARG A 38 -26.67 15.97 6.65
N PRO A 39 -26.93 15.06 5.70
CA PRO A 39 -27.17 13.66 6.01
C PRO A 39 -25.92 12.98 6.57
N GLN A 40 -26.09 12.10 7.56
CA GLN A 40 -24.99 11.35 8.16
C GLN A 40 -24.53 10.21 7.23
N LYS A 41 -23.21 10.00 7.13
CA LYS A 41 -22.67 8.80 6.48
C LYS A 41 -22.85 7.59 7.39
N LYS A 42 -23.61 6.60 6.92
CA LYS A 42 -23.82 5.30 7.56
C LYS A 42 -23.43 4.16 6.60
N ALA A 43 -23.47 2.92 7.10
CA ALA A 43 -23.20 1.69 6.33
C ALA A 43 -21.89 1.76 5.53
N THR A 44 -21.89 1.33 4.27
CA THR A 44 -20.71 1.29 3.39
C THR A 44 -20.10 2.67 3.14
N SER A 45 -20.94 3.71 3.03
CA SER A 45 -20.49 5.10 2.86
C SER A 45 -19.62 5.56 4.04
N HIS A 46 -19.94 5.09 5.26
CA HIS A 46 -19.10 5.33 6.43
C HIS A 46 -17.77 4.57 6.31
N HIS A 47 -17.78 3.26 6.04
CA HIS A 47 -16.56 2.45 5.90
C HIS A 47 -15.61 3.00 4.83
N MET A 48 -16.14 3.42 3.68
CA MET A 48 -15.34 4.02 2.61
C MET A 48 -14.62 5.29 3.08
N LYS A 49 -15.27 6.09 3.92
CA LYS A 49 -14.77 7.36 4.42
C LYS A 49 -13.74 7.19 5.54
N THR A 50 -13.99 6.28 6.48
CA THR A 50 -13.19 6.14 7.70
C THR A 50 -12.15 5.02 7.64
N ARG A 51 -12.14 4.18 6.59
CA ARG A 51 -11.12 3.11 6.49
C ARG A 51 -9.70 3.68 6.59
N PRO A 52 -8.81 3.09 7.40
CA PRO A 52 -7.42 3.49 7.48
C PRO A 52 -6.74 3.43 6.12
N ARG A 53 -6.01 4.49 5.76
CA ARG A 53 -5.21 4.58 4.54
C ARG A 53 -3.95 5.37 4.82
N LYS A 54 -2.82 4.92 4.28
CA LYS A 54 -1.63 5.75 4.17
C LYS A 54 -1.90 6.84 3.14
N ARG A 55 -1.81 8.11 3.53
CA ARG A 55 -2.02 9.26 2.63
C ARG A 55 -0.73 9.84 2.10
N GLN A 56 0.34 9.72 2.88
CA GLN A 56 1.62 10.34 2.56
C GLN A 56 2.41 9.47 1.59
N ALA A 57 2.87 10.07 0.48
CA ALA A 57 3.58 9.34 -0.57
C ALA A 57 4.87 8.67 -0.08
N TRP A 58 5.55 9.28 0.89
CA TRP A 58 6.78 8.70 1.46
C TRP A 58 6.48 7.42 2.25
N ASP A 59 5.39 7.36 3.02
CA ASP A 59 5.01 6.18 3.82
C ASP A 59 4.43 5.06 2.95
N ILE A 60 3.82 5.42 1.81
CA ILE A 60 3.37 4.44 0.80
C ILE A 60 4.56 3.78 0.10
N LYS A 61 5.64 4.54 -0.17
CA LYS A 61 6.82 4.06 -0.90
C LYS A 61 7.83 3.29 -0.06
N ARG A 62 7.61 3.13 1.25
CA ARG A 62 8.50 2.33 2.11
C ARG A 62 8.35 0.85 1.77
N GLY A 63 9.47 0.19 1.53
CA GLY A 63 9.58 -1.27 1.41
C GLY A 63 10.45 -1.86 2.53
N PRO A 64 10.67 -3.17 2.53
CA PRO A 64 11.64 -3.82 3.41
C PRO A 64 13.05 -3.27 3.22
N THR A 65 13.84 -3.23 4.29
CA THR A 65 15.28 -2.94 4.21
C THR A 65 15.99 -4.11 3.54
N VAL A 66 16.80 -3.83 2.52
CA VAL A 66 17.63 -4.83 1.84
C VAL A 66 18.99 -4.90 2.53
N TYR A 67 19.30 -6.05 3.12
CA TYR A 67 20.62 -6.36 3.69
C TYR A 67 21.49 -7.10 2.68
N PRO A 68 22.83 -6.98 2.77
CA PRO A 68 23.73 -7.81 1.97
C PRO A 68 23.50 -9.30 2.28
N PRO A 69 23.68 -10.18 1.29
CA PRO A 69 23.58 -11.61 1.52
C PRO A 69 24.68 -12.05 2.50
N LEU A 70 24.33 -13.01 3.34
CA LEU A 70 25.26 -13.57 4.30
C LEU A 70 26.37 -14.36 3.56
N PRO A 71 27.62 -14.33 4.04
CA PRO A 71 28.65 -15.24 3.55
C PRO A 71 28.20 -16.70 3.73
N PRO A 72 28.74 -17.65 2.94
CA PRO A 72 28.41 -19.06 3.09
C PRO A 72 28.75 -19.51 4.51
N LEU A 73 27.71 -19.97 5.21
CA LEU A 73 27.83 -20.48 6.57
C LEU A 73 28.42 -21.90 6.54
N PRO A 74 29.18 -22.29 7.57
CA PRO A 74 29.59 -23.68 7.73
C PRO A 74 28.36 -24.59 7.95
N PRO A 75 28.49 -25.91 7.74
CA PRO A 75 27.43 -26.87 8.06
C PRO A 75 27.09 -26.84 9.55
N ASP A 76 25.81 -27.09 9.88
CA ASP A 76 25.30 -27.04 11.26
C ASP A 76 26.00 -28.03 12.19
N TRP A 77 26.42 -29.19 11.66
CA TRP A 77 27.20 -30.18 12.36
C TRP A 77 28.09 -30.94 11.37
N SER A 78 29.28 -31.32 11.82
CA SER A 78 30.22 -32.14 11.06
C SER A 78 30.56 -33.35 11.90
N LEU A 79 30.38 -34.55 11.36
CA LEU A 79 30.83 -35.77 12.01
C LEU A 79 32.35 -35.82 11.95
N ASP A 80 32.97 -36.04 13.11
CA ASP A 80 34.40 -36.22 13.21
C ASP A 80 34.74 -37.63 12.67
N PRO A 81 35.54 -37.77 11.59
CA PRO A 81 35.87 -39.07 10.99
C PRO A 81 36.62 -40.01 11.94
N SER A 82 37.12 -39.49 13.07
CA SER A 82 37.77 -40.27 14.13
C SER A 82 36.78 -41.01 15.04
N THR A 83 35.48 -40.69 14.97
CA THR A 83 34.45 -41.34 15.77
C THR A 83 33.86 -42.53 15.01
N PRO A 84 34.03 -43.79 15.49
CA PRO A 84 33.33 -44.91 14.89
C PRO A 84 31.83 -44.74 15.15
N VAL A 85 31.09 -44.33 14.13
CA VAL A 85 29.63 -44.35 14.11
C VAL A 85 29.20 -45.80 14.27
N GLN A 86 28.82 -46.17 15.50
CA GLN A 86 28.09 -47.42 15.73
C GLN A 86 26.72 -47.24 15.08
N LEU A 87 26.58 -47.84 13.91
CA LEU A 87 25.32 -47.95 13.18
C LEU A 87 24.42 -48.90 13.99
N GLU A 88 23.81 -48.39 15.06
CA GLU A 88 22.86 -49.16 15.84
C GLU A 88 21.58 -49.32 15.01
N GLN A 89 21.44 -50.50 14.44
CA GLN A 89 20.29 -50.94 13.67
C GLN A 89 19.05 -50.83 14.54
N GLN A 90 18.20 -49.83 14.29
CA GLN A 90 16.85 -49.83 14.82
C GLN A 90 16.09 -50.99 14.17
N GLN A 91 16.01 -52.09 14.91
CA GLN A 91 15.15 -53.21 14.61
C GLN A 91 13.71 -52.71 14.63
N THR A 92 13.09 -52.59 13.45
CA THR A 92 11.64 -52.44 13.34
C THR A 92 11.02 -53.71 13.95
N PRO A 93 10.22 -53.63 15.02
CA PRO A 93 9.44 -54.79 15.43
C PRO A 93 8.46 -55.10 14.28
N LYS A 94 8.62 -56.29 13.68
CA LYS A 94 7.56 -56.87 12.85
C LYS A 94 6.32 -57.01 13.73
N MET A 95 5.27 -56.28 13.37
CA MET A 95 3.94 -56.56 13.88
C MET A 95 3.37 -57.63 12.95
N ASP A 96 3.58 -58.89 13.32
CA ASP A 96 2.77 -60.00 12.83
C ASP A 96 1.54 -60.08 13.75
N GLU A 97 0.37 -59.65 13.26
CA GLU A 97 -0.95 -60.34 13.34
C GLU A 97 -2.02 -59.54 12.58
#